data_AF-A0AB35WZA5-F1
#
_entry.id   AF-A0AB35WZA5-F1
#
_cell.length_a   1.000
_cell.length_b   1.000
_cell.length_c   1.000
_cell.angle_alpha   90.00
_cell.angle_beta   90.00
_cell.angle_gamma   90.00
#
_symmetry.space_group_name_H-M   'P 1'
#
loop_
_entity.id
_entity.type
_entity.pdbx_description
1 polymer ?
#
loop_
_entity_poly.entity_id
_entity_poly.type
_entity_poly.pdbx_seq_one_letter_code
_entity_poly.pdbx_strand_id
1 'polypeptide(L)'
;MNKHVVIVAMAAALASVSAVGAVKGGSTDETKVKAAPSTLFGSGNAGLQFGSSAAIDLLGGPITQANNALARAAESNGKHYLKGSDINFLAGVMLGSTKIAQVWRNDVAFNGDTTTINSTRQMIVPPLPFMPDFGGLVIGKVEGSPVYFGEWAPKGANYAAVASTDLNLNSAQHTAWYSGENPTTNMPTLANAKYNVVGINQHNPENPNVYTGVLSATYSTGAGSLTGTLARSGSASLNFANTNISSNGSFANAGNVITGQFYGAQANALAGIHKGGAGTQDDVAFGGARQ
;
A
#
# COMPACT_ATOMS: atom_id res chain seq x y z
N MET A 1 -40.83 -54.60 -16.32
CA MET A 1 -39.50 -54.04 -16.61
C MET A 1 -39.65 -52.53 -16.76
N ASN A 2 -39.43 -51.78 -15.68
CA ASN A 2 -39.52 -50.31 -15.68
C ASN A 2 -38.24 -49.72 -16.28
N LYS A 3 -38.37 -48.96 -17.37
CA LYS A 3 -37.28 -48.18 -17.95
C LYS A 3 -37.24 -46.81 -17.28
N HIS A 4 -36.24 -46.57 -16.44
CA HIS A 4 -35.96 -45.24 -15.90
C HIS A 4 -35.26 -44.40 -16.97
N VAL A 5 -35.92 -43.32 -17.39
CA VAL A 5 -35.32 -42.26 -18.20
C VAL A 5 -34.54 -41.35 -17.25
N VAL A 6 -33.22 -41.32 -17.39
CA VAL A 6 -32.35 -40.37 -16.68
C VAL A 6 -32.26 -39.11 -17.53
N ILE A 7 -32.86 -38.02 -17.06
CA ILE A 7 -32.68 -36.68 -17.63
C ILE A 7 -31.40 -36.10 -17.00
N VAL A 8 -30.34 -35.97 -17.79
CA VAL A 8 -29.13 -35.26 -17.39
C VAL A 8 -29.36 -33.77 -17.59
N ALA A 9 -29.64 -33.05 -16.51
CA ALA A 9 -29.65 -31.60 -16.50
C ALA A 9 -28.19 -31.09 -16.44
N MET A 10 -27.69 -30.57 -17.56
CA MET A 10 -26.45 -29.79 -17.57
C MET A 10 -26.73 -28.42 -16.93
N ALA A 11 -26.37 -28.26 -15.66
CA ALA A 11 -26.28 -26.96 -15.03
C ALA A 11 -25.04 -26.24 -15.59
N ALA A 12 -25.25 -25.26 -16.46
CA ALA A 12 -24.21 -24.32 -16.84
C ALA A 12 -23.85 -23.49 -15.60
N ALA A 13 -22.72 -23.79 -14.98
CA ALA A 13 -22.12 -22.93 -13.97
C ALA A 13 -21.69 -21.64 -14.66
N LEU A 14 -22.50 -20.57 -14.52
CA LEU A 14 -22.01 -19.22 -14.74
C LEU A 14 -20.93 -18.99 -13.68
N ALA A 15 -19.67 -19.11 -14.08
CA ALA A 15 -18.57 -18.52 -13.35
C ALA A 15 -18.88 -17.02 -13.28
N SER A 16 -19.28 -16.55 -12.09
CA SER A 16 -19.27 -15.13 -11.77
C SER A 16 -17.84 -14.66 -11.94
N VAL A 17 -17.53 -14.08 -13.10
CA VAL A 17 -16.34 -13.26 -13.29
C VAL A 17 -16.54 -12.12 -12.30
N SER A 18 -15.91 -12.21 -11.13
CA SER A 18 -15.83 -11.09 -10.21
C SER A 18 -15.30 -9.93 -11.02
N ALA A 19 -16.13 -8.90 -11.21
CA ALA A 19 -15.72 -7.67 -11.85
C ALA A 19 -14.41 -7.25 -11.17
N VAL A 20 -13.33 -7.11 -11.95
CA VAL A 20 -12.06 -6.61 -11.45
C VAL A 20 -12.38 -5.31 -10.73
N GLY A 21 -12.18 -5.28 -9.42
CA GLY A 21 -12.49 -4.10 -8.61
C GLY A 21 -11.71 -2.93 -9.19
N ALA A 22 -12.37 -1.81 -9.45
CA ALA A 22 -11.66 -0.61 -9.88
C ALA A 22 -10.54 -0.31 -8.87
N VAL A 23 -9.32 -0.03 -9.34
CA VAL A 23 -8.23 0.43 -8.49
C VAL A 23 -8.28 1.94 -8.42
N LYS A 24 -8.23 2.48 -7.22
CA LYS A 24 -8.12 3.93 -6.99
C LYS A 24 -7.11 4.21 -5.89
N GLY A 25 -6.35 5.27 -6.08
CA GLY A 25 -5.33 5.71 -5.14
C GLY A 25 -4.83 7.09 -5.53
N GLY A 26 -3.71 7.49 -4.93
CA GLY A 26 -3.06 8.75 -5.22
C GLY A 26 -1.70 8.82 -4.57
N SER A 27 -0.92 9.84 -4.92
CA SER A 27 0.38 10.09 -4.32
C SER A 27 0.69 11.59 -4.26
N THR A 28 1.75 11.95 -3.54
CA THR A 28 2.21 13.34 -3.49
C THR A 28 2.90 13.77 -4.79
N ASP A 29 3.35 12.81 -5.61
CA ASP A 29 3.92 13.01 -6.94
C ASP A 29 3.58 11.84 -7.89
N GLU A 30 2.51 11.99 -8.67
CA GLU A 30 2.03 10.95 -9.61
C GLU A 30 2.99 10.71 -10.79
N THR A 31 3.96 11.61 -11.02
CA THR A 31 4.98 11.39 -12.06
C THR A 31 6.03 10.37 -11.62
N LYS A 32 6.17 10.18 -10.30
CA LYS A 32 7.11 9.22 -9.69
C LYS A 32 6.42 7.96 -9.26
N VAL A 33 5.30 8.06 -8.55
CA VAL A 33 4.55 6.90 -8.03
C VAL A 33 3.09 7.07 -8.37
N LYS A 34 2.54 6.15 -9.15
CA LYS A 34 1.14 6.20 -9.57
C LYS A 34 0.40 4.93 -9.14
N ALA A 35 -0.72 5.09 -8.44
CA ALA A 35 -1.63 4.00 -8.20
C ALA A 35 -2.29 3.56 -9.52
N ALA A 36 -2.22 2.27 -9.83
CA ALA A 36 -2.75 1.72 -11.07
C ALA A 36 -3.12 0.24 -10.89
N PRO A 37 -4.06 -0.29 -11.70
CA PRO A 37 -4.25 -1.74 -11.78
C PRO A 37 -2.94 -2.44 -12.16
N SER A 38 -2.60 -3.50 -11.44
CA SER A 38 -1.36 -4.22 -11.65
C SER A 38 -1.30 -4.89 -13.02
N THR A 39 -0.10 -4.91 -13.60
CA THR A 39 0.23 -5.65 -14.84
C THR A 39 1.42 -6.60 -14.66
N LEU A 40 2.13 -6.51 -13.53
CA LEU A 40 3.24 -7.37 -13.16
C LEU A 40 2.99 -8.02 -11.78
N PHE A 41 3.41 -9.28 -11.62
CA PHE A 41 3.19 -10.13 -10.43
C PHE A 41 1.72 -10.46 -10.09
N GLY A 42 0.80 -10.02 -10.94
CA GLY A 42 -0.65 -10.20 -10.83
C GLY A 42 -1.33 -9.28 -11.85
N SER A 43 -2.63 -9.42 -12.05
CA SER A 43 -3.38 -8.60 -13.01
C SER A 43 -4.64 -8.03 -12.39
N GLY A 44 -4.81 -6.70 -12.52
CA GLY A 44 -6.02 -6.00 -12.11
C GLY A 44 -6.12 -5.67 -10.61
N ASN A 45 -5.16 -6.09 -9.79
CA ASN A 45 -5.15 -5.85 -8.35
C ASN A 45 -4.59 -4.45 -8.03
N ALA A 46 -4.73 -4.03 -6.77
CA ALA A 46 -4.12 -2.78 -6.30
C ALA A 46 -2.60 -2.79 -6.53
N GLY A 47 -2.14 -1.86 -7.37
CA GLY A 47 -0.75 -1.78 -7.78
C GLY A 47 -0.16 -0.39 -7.78
N LEU A 48 1.15 -0.34 -8.03
CA LEU A 48 1.93 0.88 -8.19
C LEU A 48 2.79 0.83 -9.44
N GLN A 49 2.82 1.95 -10.16
CA GLN A 49 3.75 2.22 -11.24
C GLN A 49 4.79 3.24 -10.77
N PHE A 50 6.07 2.96 -11.01
CA PHE A 50 7.17 3.87 -10.71
C PHE A 50 7.69 4.52 -12.00
N GLY A 51 7.53 5.83 -12.15
CA GLY A 51 7.82 6.54 -13.40
C GLY A 51 7.06 5.90 -14.58
N SER A 52 7.80 5.41 -15.57
CA SER A 52 7.27 4.74 -16.77
C SER A 52 7.27 3.21 -16.71
N SER A 53 7.57 2.60 -15.55
CA SER A 53 7.64 1.14 -15.40
C SER A 53 6.27 0.44 -15.51
N ALA A 54 6.27 -0.90 -15.54
CA ALA A 54 5.04 -1.68 -15.38
C ALA A 54 4.47 -1.53 -13.96
N ALA A 55 3.14 -1.58 -13.81
CA ALA A 55 2.49 -1.51 -12.52
C ALA A 55 2.63 -2.85 -11.77
N ILE A 56 3.23 -2.84 -10.59
CA ILE A 56 3.40 -4.03 -9.75
C ILE A 56 2.15 -4.30 -8.93
N ASP A 57 1.74 -5.56 -8.81
CA ASP A 57 0.80 -6.02 -7.78
C ASP A 57 1.49 -5.92 -6.42
N LEU A 58 0.93 -5.13 -5.49
CA LEU A 58 1.52 -4.95 -4.17
C LEU A 58 1.52 -6.25 -3.34
N LEU A 59 0.42 -7.00 -3.40
CA LEU A 59 0.26 -8.24 -2.64
C LEU A 59 1.02 -9.39 -3.28
N GLY A 60 0.78 -9.63 -4.58
CA GLY A 60 1.42 -10.70 -5.35
C GLY A 60 2.92 -10.48 -5.57
N GLY A 61 3.36 -9.21 -5.54
CA GLY A 61 4.75 -8.80 -5.70
C GLY A 61 5.47 -8.62 -4.36
N PRO A 62 5.85 -7.37 -3.99
CA PRO A 62 6.79 -7.10 -2.92
C PRO A 62 6.36 -7.63 -1.55
N ILE A 63 5.06 -7.64 -1.21
CA ILE A 63 4.60 -8.15 0.09
C ILE A 63 4.85 -9.66 0.20
N THR A 64 4.28 -10.46 -0.71
CA THR A 64 4.45 -11.92 -0.71
C THR A 64 5.92 -12.30 -0.84
N GLN A 65 6.66 -11.66 -1.74
CA GLN A 65 8.06 -11.95 -1.98
C GLN A 65 8.95 -11.62 -0.76
N ALA A 66 8.72 -10.48 -0.10
CA ALA A 66 9.42 -10.14 1.14
C ALA A 66 9.11 -11.12 2.27
N ASN A 67 7.84 -11.49 2.44
CA ASN A 67 7.43 -12.46 3.46
C ASN A 67 8.04 -13.85 3.24
N ASN A 68 8.10 -14.31 1.99
CA ASN A 68 8.78 -15.56 1.64
C ASN A 68 10.29 -15.49 1.95
N ALA A 69 10.94 -14.36 1.68
CA ALA A 69 12.34 -14.16 2.01
C ALA A 69 12.59 -14.14 3.54
N LEU A 70 11.67 -13.57 4.31
CA LEU A 70 11.71 -13.54 5.79
C LEU A 70 11.45 -14.91 6.42
N ALA A 71 10.69 -15.78 5.77
CA ALA A 71 10.41 -17.13 6.24
C ALA A 71 11.63 -18.08 6.13
N ARG A 72 12.65 -17.72 5.35
CA ARG A 72 13.91 -18.47 5.27
C ARG A 72 14.86 -18.05 6.39
N ALA A 73 15.86 -18.90 6.66
CA ALA A 73 16.95 -18.53 7.55
C ALA A 73 17.64 -17.23 7.09
N ALA A 74 17.94 -16.35 8.04
CA ALA A 74 18.76 -15.17 7.78
C ALA A 74 20.12 -15.58 7.22
N GLU A 75 20.74 -14.69 6.44
CA GLU A 75 22.13 -14.86 6.02
C GLU A 75 23.09 -14.74 7.22
N SER A 76 24.38 -15.03 7.04
CA SER A 76 25.39 -15.00 8.10
C SER A 76 25.52 -13.66 8.84
N ASN A 77 25.05 -12.57 8.24
CA ASN A 77 25.00 -11.24 8.84
C ASN A 77 23.69 -10.93 9.59
N GLY A 78 22.80 -11.92 9.75
CA GLY A 78 21.51 -11.79 10.44
C GLY A 78 20.45 -11.03 9.64
N LYS A 79 20.64 -10.82 8.33
CA LYS A 79 19.71 -10.05 7.49
C LYS A 79 19.03 -10.94 6.46
N HIS A 80 17.86 -10.50 6.00
CA HIS A 80 17.05 -11.18 4.98
C HIS A 80 17.09 -10.42 3.67
N TYR A 81 17.13 -11.18 2.58
CA TYR A 81 17.23 -10.64 1.23
C TYR A 81 16.25 -11.31 0.30
N LEU A 82 15.63 -10.54 -0.57
CA LEU A 82 15.00 -11.05 -1.78
C LEU A 82 16.09 -11.36 -2.80
N LYS A 83 16.07 -12.55 -3.38
CA LYS A 83 17.00 -13.01 -4.42
C LYS A 83 16.29 -13.17 -5.75
N GLY A 84 17.04 -13.20 -6.86
CA GLY A 84 16.49 -13.47 -8.20
C GLY A 84 15.66 -14.75 -8.26
N SER A 85 16.14 -15.82 -7.63
CA SER A 85 15.45 -17.10 -7.53
C SER A 85 14.09 -17.03 -6.85
N ASP A 86 13.83 -15.98 -6.08
CA ASP A 86 12.56 -15.78 -5.38
C ASP A 86 11.53 -15.06 -6.26
N ILE A 87 11.95 -14.50 -7.39
CA ILE A 87 11.10 -13.78 -8.31
C ILE A 87 10.67 -14.73 -9.43
N ASN A 88 9.40 -15.11 -9.43
CA ASN A 88 8.81 -15.92 -10.50
C ASN A 88 8.48 -15.08 -11.76
N PHE A 89 9.50 -14.41 -12.31
CA PHE A 89 9.42 -13.55 -13.48
C PHE A 89 10.73 -13.66 -14.31
N LEU A 90 10.73 -13.21 -15.57
CA LEU A 90 11.90 -13.24 -16.48
C LEU A 90 13.20 -12.77 -15.82
N ALA A 91 13.11 -11.74 -14.96
CA ALA A 91 14.24 -11.23 -14.19
C ALA A 91 14.84 -12.25 -13.22
N GLY A 92 14.03 -13.12 -12.62
CA GLY A 92 14.50 -14.10 -11.65
C GLY A 92 15.41 -15.16 -12.25
N VAL A 93 15.11 -15.60 -13.47
CA VAL A 93 15.96 -16.52 -14.24
C VAL A 93 17.33 -15.89 -14.53
N MET A 94 17.37 -14.61 -14.87
CA MET A 94 18.62 -13.91 -15.18
C MET A 94 19.47 -13.60 -13.94
N LEU A 95 18.81 -13.34 -12.81
CA LEU A 95 19.47 -12.89 -11.58
C LEU A 95 19.89 -14.04 -10.67
N GLY A 96 19.29 -15.23 -10.79
CA GLY A 96 19.67 -16.41 -10.01
C GLY A 96 19.75 -16.12 -8.50
N SER A 97 20.86 -16.45 -7.86
CA SER A 97 21.04 -16.20 -6.41
C SER A 97 21.43 -14.75 -6.04
N THR A 98 21.42 -13.83 -6.99
CA THR A 98 21.78 -12.42 -6.76
C THR A 98 20.82 -11.78 -5.77
N LYS A 99 21.34 -11.07 -4.76
CA LYS A 99 20.55 -10.27 -3.82
C LYS A 99 19.97 -9.05 -4.53
N ILE A 100 18.66 -8.99 -4.63
CA ILE A 100 17.92 -7.94 -5.33
C ILE A 100 17.49 -6.84 -4.36
N ALA A 101 17.05 -7.22 -3.16
CA ALA A 101 16.66 -6.28 -2.13
C ALA A 101 16.94 -6.82 -0.74
N GLN A 102 17.21 -5.94 0.22
CA GLN A 102 17.07 -6.27 1.63
C GLN A 102 15.61 -6.03 2.03
N VAL A 103 15.05 -6.89 2.90
CA VAL A 103 13.62 -6.87 3.21
C VAL A 103 13.35 -6.91 4.72
N TRP A 104 12.24 -6.31 5.13
CA TRP A 104 11.77 -6.31 6.51
C TRP A 104 10.25 -6.40 6.58
N ARG A 105 9.77 -6.78 7.76
CA ARG A 105 8.38 -6.70 8.18
C ARG A 105 8.32 -6.17 9.60
N ASN A 106 7.45 -5.20 9.83
CA ASN A 106 7.14 -4.68 11.15
C ASN A 106 5.62 -4.80 11.36
N ASP A 107 5.21 -5.29 12.52
CA ASP A 107 3.80 -5.34 12.90
C ASP A 107 3.56 -4.21 13.92
N VAL A 108 2.67 -3.27 13.58
CA VAL A 108 2.32 -2.14 14.45
C VAL A 108 0.96 -2.40 15.07
N ALA A 109 0.94 -2.58 16.40
CA ALA A 109 -0.30 -2.71 17.15
C ALA A 109 -0.84 -1.34 17.58
N PHE A 110 -2.12 -1.08 17.32
CA PHE A 110 -2.82 0.12 17.79
C PHE A 110 -4.30 -0.18 18.04
N ASN A 111 -4.79 0.13 19.25
CA ASN A 111 -6.19 -0.09 19.65
C ASN A 111 -6.73 -1.52 19.39
N GLY A 112 -5.87 -2.54 19.49
CA GLY A 112 -6.24 -3.95 19.28
C GLY A 112 -6.13 -4.42 17.83
N ASP A 113 -5.95 -3.51 16.87
CA ASP A 113 -5.65 -3.83 15.48
C ASP A 113 -4.14 -3.91 15.26
N THR A 114 -3.73 -4.69 14.26
CA THR A 114 -2.34 -4.77 13.81
C THR A 114 -2.24 -4.35 12.36
N THR A 115 -1.38 -3.37 12.08
CA THR A 115 -1.02 -2.99 10.71
C THR A 115 0.31 -3.64 10.37
N THR A 116 0.33 -4.47 9.33
CA THR A 116 1.57 -5.03 8.79
C THR A 116 2.24 -3.99 7.88
N ILE A 117 3.54 -3.74 8.11
CA ILE A 117 4.37 -2.88 7.27
C ILE A 117 5.52 -3.71 6.68
N ASN A 118 5.50 -3.90 5.36
CA ASN A 118 6.61 -4.50 4.62
C ASN A 118 7.49 -3.40 4.05
N SER A 119 8.81 -3.58 4.07
CA SER A 119 9.72 -2.65 3.39
C SER A 119 10.80 -3.38 2.62
N THR A 120 11.24 -2.76 1.52
CA THR A 120 12.26 -3.30 0.62
C THR A 120 13.27 -2.22 0.30
N ARG A 121 14.55 -2.57 0.34
CA ARG A 121 15.67 -1.75 -0.09
C ARG A 121 16.32 -2.36 -1.32
N GLN A 122 16.09 -1.79 -2.49
CA GLN A 122 16.66 -2.29 -3.74
C GLN A 122 18.20 -2.22 -3.73
N MET A 123 18.87 -3.33 -4.00
CA MET A 123 20.33 -3.48 -3.96
C MET A 123 20.97 -3.56 -5.35
N ILE A 124 20.16 -3.65 -6.41
CA ILE A 124 20.63 -3.75 -7.78
C ILE A 124 20.08 -2.60 -8.62
N VAL A 125 20.70 -2.36 -9.77
CA VAL A 125 20.05 -1.62 -10.85
C VAL A 125 19.21 -2.63 -11.64
N PRO A 126 17.94 -2.32 -11.98
CA PRO A 126 17.13 -3.23 -12.78
C PRO A 126 17.83 -3.52 -14.12
N PRO A 127 18.04 -4.79 -14.49
CA PRO A 127 18.81 -5.14 -15.68
C PRO A 127 18.09 -4.81 -16.99
N LEU A 128 16.77 -4.55 -16.96
CA LEU A 128 15.95 -4.27 -18.14
C LEU A 128 15.11 -3.00 -17.92
N PRO A 129 14.93 -2.13 -18.93
CA PRO A 129 14.25 -0.83 -18.77
C PRO A 129 12.78 -0.89 -18.34
N PHE A 130 12.09 -2.00 -18.60
CA PHE A 130 10.68 -2.18 -18.22
C PHE A 130 10.50 -2.71 -16.79
N MET A 131 11.59 -3.11 -16.13
CA MET A 131 11.52 -3.57 -14.75
C MET A 131 11.30 -2.40 -13.80
N PRO A 132 10.46 -2.57 -12.77
CA PRO A 132 10.21 -1.52 -11.79
C PRO A 132 11.47 -1.19 -10.99
N ASP A 133 11.77 0.10 -10.88
CA ASP A 133 12.74 0.64 -9.91
C ASP A 133 12.00 0.93 -8.60
N PHE A 134 11.87 -0.10 -7.77
CA PHE A 134 11.14 0.00 -6.51
C PHE A 134 11.95 0.70 -5.41
N GLY A 135 13.25 0.94 -5.61
CA GLY A 135 14.06 1.79 -4.73
C GLY A 135 13.98 1.41 -3.25
N GLY A 136 13.78 2.41 -2.39
CA GLY A 136 13.30 2.21 -1.03
C GLY A 136 11.77 2.28 -1.02
N LEU A 137 11.10 1.15 -0.81
CA LEU A 137 9.64 1.04 -0.83
C LEU A 137 9.14 0.54 0.54
N VAL A 138 8.13 1.20 1.08
CA VAL A 138 7.48 0.86 2.35
C VAL A 138 5.98 0.73 2.10
N ILE A 139 5.39 -0.37 2.55
CA ILE A 139 4.00 -0.74 2.29
C ILE A 139 3.32 -1.12 3.59
N GLY A 140 2.47 -0.25 4.10
CA GLY A 140 1.45 -0.57 5.09
C GLY A 140 0.24 -1.22 4.42
N LYS A 141 -0.27 -2.28 5.03
CA LYS A 141 -1.51 -2.96 4.62
C LYS A 141 -2.62 -2.65 5.62
N VAL A 142 -3.77 -2.23 5.13
CA VAL A 142 -4.99 -2.17 5.95
C VAL A 142 -5.57 -3.58 6.06
N GLU A 143 -5.43 -4.20 7.22
CA GLU A 143 -5.81 -5.60 7.40
C GLU A 143 -7.29 -5.85 7.11
N GLY A 144 -7.58 -7.03 6.56
CA GLY A 144 -8.92 -7.40 6.09
C GLY A 144 -9.37 -6.71 4.80
N SER A 145 -8.53 -5.89 4.16
CA SER A 145 -8.87 -5.20 2.92
C SER A 145 -7.72 -5.19 1.89
N PRO A 146 -8.03 -5.08 0.58
CA PRO A 146 -7.04 -4.87 -0.48
C PRO A 146 -6.65 -3.38 -0.59
N VAL A 147 -6.31 -2.76 0.53
CA VAL A 147 -5.94 -1.34 0.62
C VAL A 147 -4.55 -1.21 1.23
N TYR A 148 -3.73 -0.40 0.57
CA TYR A 148 -2.32 -0.24 0.86
C TYR A 148 -1.93 1.23 0.85
N PHE A 149 -0.92 1.57 1.64
CA PHE A 149 -0.39 2.93 1.76
C PHE A 149 1.07 2.88 2.15
N GLY A 150 1.82 3.95 1.89
CA GLY A 150 3.19 4.03 2.35
C GLY A 150 4.00 5.08 1.61
N GLU A 151 5.30 4.85 1.54
CA GLU A 151 6.25 5.80 0.99
C GLU A 151 7.22 5.11 0.04
N TRP A 152 7.79 5.91 -0.84
CA TRP A 152 8.78 5.47 -1.81
C TRP A 152 9.86 6.53 -1.99
N ALA A 153 11.08 6.08 -2.22
CA ALA A 153 12.16 6.90 -2.73
C ALA A 153 13.00 6.11 -3.75
N PRO A 154 13.61 6.78 -4.74
CA PRO A 154 14.46 6.10 -5.70
C PRO A 154 15.67 5.47 -5.01
N LYS A 155 16.26 4.45 -5.63
CA LYS A 155 17.51 3.88 -5.13
C LYS A 155 18.61 4.95 -5.08
N GLY A 156 19.25 5.12 -3.94
CA GLY A 156 20.38 6.05 -3.81
C GLY A 156 21.62 5.61 -4.63
N ALA A 157 22.50 6.57 -4.95
CA ALA A 157 23.74 6.32 -5.70
C ALA A 157 24.71 5.39 -4.95
N ASN A 158 24.72 5.46 -3.62
CA ASN A 158 25.64 4.71 -2.74
C ASN A 158 25.07 3.37 -2.25
N TYR A 159 24.03 2.85 -2.91
CA TYR A 159 23.48 1.55 -2.59
C TYR A 159 24.40 0.46 -3.12
N ALA A 160 25.48 0.20 -2.38
CA ALA A 160 26.32 -0.97 -2.55
C ALA A 160 25.56 -2.24 -2.11
N ALA A 161 26.09 -3.42 -2.46
CA ALA A 161 25.61 -4.72 -2.01
C ALA A 161 25.87 -4.99 -0.50
N VAL A 162 25.83 -3.95 0.33
CA VAL A 162 26.03 -3.98 1.78
C VAL A 162 24.68 -3.76 2.47
N ALA A 163 24.48 -4.44 3.59
CA ALA A 163 23.27 -4.29 4.39
C ALA A 163 23.17 -2.87 4.96
N SER A 164 21.98 -2.28 4.90
CA SER A 164 21.70 -0.96 5.47
C SER A 164 20.19 -0.78 5.64
N THR A 165 19.79 0.02 6.63
CA THR A 165 18.40 0.45 6.86
C THR A 165 18.05 1.73 6.13
N ASP A 166 19.02 2.40 5.51
CA ASP A 166 18.77 3.60 4.71
C ASP A 166 17.98 3.23 3.45
N LEU A 167 16.70 3.63 3.42
CA LEU A 167 15.76 3.50 2.31
C LEU A 167 15.74 4.75 1.40
N ASN A 168 16.67 5.70 1.60
CA ASN A 168 16.79 6.95 0.83
C ASN A 168 15.54 7.86 0.94
N LEU A 169 14.77 7.71 2.01
CA LEU A 169 13.53 8.46 2.24
C LEU A 169 13.75 9.96 2.52
N ASN A 170 15.00 10.37 2.77
CA ASN A 170 15.40 11.78 2.80
C ASN A 170 15.59 12.40 1.40
N SER A 171 15.43 11.62 0.33
CA SER A 171 15.51 12.13 -1.03
C SER A 171 14.43 13.20 -1.28
N ALA A 172 14.77 14.27 -2.01
CA ALA A 172 13.77 15.20 -2.55
C ALA A 172 12.77 14.53 -3.52
N GLN A 173 13.03 13.29 -3.92
CA GLN A 173 12.13 12.46 -4.70
C GLN A 173 11.23 11.55 -3.86
N HIS A 174 11.30 11.64 -2.53
CA HIS A 174 10.38 10.98 -1.62
C HIS A 174 8.93 11.23 -2.06
N THR A 175 8.11 10.19 -2.02
CA THR A 175 6.70 10.23 -2.43
C THR A 175 5.87 9.40 -1.47
N ALA A 176 4.88 10.02 -0.82
CA ALA A 176 3.85 9.31 -0.06
C ALA A 176 2.72 8.88 -1.01
N TRP A 177 2.15 7.70 -0.81
CA TRP A 177 1.18 7.10 -1.72
C TRP A 177 0.15 6.21 -1.01
N TYR A 178 -0.98 5.99 -1.68
CA TYR A 178 -1.98 4.99 -1.32
C TYR A 178 -2.61 4.37 -2.57
N SER A 179 -3.03 3.11 -2.47
CA SER A 179 -3.66 2.35 -3.56
C SER A 179 -4.58 1.28 -2.99
N GLY A 180 -5.76 1.11 -3.57
CA GLY A 180 -6.69 0.07 -3.12
C GLY A 180 -7.72 -0.31 -4.17
N GLU A 181 -8.30 -1.50 -4.00
CA GLU A 181 -9.39 -2.01 -4.83
C GLU A 181 -10.75 -1.66 -4.23
N ASN A 182 -11.77 -1.65 -5.09
CA ASN A 182 -13.17 -1.44 -4.70
C ASN A 182 -13.38 -0.10 -3.96
N PRO A 183 -12.98 1.04 -4.56
CA PRO A 183 -13.25 2.34 -3.96
C PRO A 183 -14.76 2.49 -3.71
N THR A 184 -15.12 3.05 -2.55
CA THR A 184 -16.51 3.39 -2.26
C THR A 184 -16.99 4.41 -3.29
N THR A 185 -17.85 4.02 -4.23
CA THR A 185 -18.37 4.93 -5.26
C THR A 185 -19.66 5.63 -4.85
N ASN A 186 -20.34 5.12 -3.83
CA ASN A 186 -21.53 5.70 -3.22
C ASN A 186 -21.37 5.59 -1.70
N MET A 187 -21.14 6.71 -1.02
CA MET A 187 -20.99 6.73 0.42
C MET A 187 -22.27 6.28 1.12
N PRO A 188 -22.20 5.28 2.03
CA PRO A 188 -23.32 4.99 2.93
C PRO A 188 -23.49 6.14 3.93
N THR A 189 -24.68 6.25 4.52
CA THR A 189 -24.85 7.11 5.70
C THR A 189 -23.97 6.58 6.82
N LEU A 190 -23.11 7.44 7.37
CA LEU A 190 -22.24 7.12 8.49
C LEU A 190 -22.59 8.02 9.67
N ALA A 191 -22.89 7.40 10.80
CA ALA A 191 -23.08 8.10 12.08
C ALA A 191 -21.87 7.81 12.97
N ASN A 192 -20.88 8.70 12.99
CA ASN A 192 -19.66 8.57 13.81
C ASN A 192 -18.93 7.21 13.61
N ALA A 193 -18.70 6.80 12.37
CA ALA A 193 -17.90 5.61 12.09
C ALA A 193 -16.43 5.88 12.44
N LYS A 194 -15.82 5.01 13.24
CA LYS A 194 -14.44 5.18 13.72
C LYS A 194 -13.47 4.28 12.98
N TYR A 195 -12.26 4.78 12.75
CA TYR A 195 -11.19 4.08 12.06
C TYR A 195 -9.92 4.16 12.89
N ASN A 196 -9.30 3.01 13.15
CA ASN A 196 -7.97 2.95 13.74
C ASN A 196 -6.95 3.13 12.60
N VAL A 197 -6.18 4.21 12.66
CA VAL A 197 -5.35 4.64 11.53
C VAL A 197 -3.87 4.65 11.92
N VAL A 198 -3.04 4.14 11.01
CA VAL A 198 -1.58 4.23 11.06
C VAL A 198 -1.12 5.13 9.92
N GLY A 199 -0.12 5.98 10.19
CA GLY A 199 0.54 6.82 9.19
C GLY A 199 2.05 6.57 9.14
N ILE A 200 2.60 6.47 7.93
CA ILE A 200 4.01 6.13 7.64
C ILE A 200 4.70 7.35 7.03
N ASN A 201 5.88 7.66 7.58
CA ASN A 201 6.77 8.70 7.12
C ASN A 201 8.18 8.42 7.68
N GLN A 202 9.22 8.54 6.86
CA GLN A 202 10.62 8.33 7.28
C GLN A 202 10.82 6.99 8.01
N HIS A 203 10.24 5.91 7.47
CA HIS A 203 10.28 4.58 8.08
C HIS A 203 11.70 4.07 8.23
N ASN A 204 12.04 3.68 9.46
CA ASN A 204 13.24 2.91 9.76
C ASN A 204 12.81 1.48 10.11
N PRO A 205 13.16 0.48 9.28
CA PRO A 205 12.71 -0.89 9.52
C PRO A 205 13.28 -1.54 10.78
N GLU A 206 14.39 -1.05 11.33
CA GLU A 206 14.96 -1.56 12.59
C GLU A 206 14.48 -0.79 13.83
N ASN A 207 13.85 0.38 13.64
CA ASN A 207 13.26 1.16 14.71
C ASN A 207 11.98 1.86 14.20
N PRO A 208 10.90 1.09 13.96
CA PRO A 208 9.68 1.62 13.37
C PRO A 208 9.04 2.64 14.31
N ASN A 209 8.83 3.85 13.81
CA ASN A 209 8.12 4.93 14.50
C ASN A 209 7.07 5.52 13.56
N VAL A 210 5.80 5.35 13.91
CA VAL A 210 4.67 5.66 13.04
C VAL A 210 3.69 6.61 13.70
N TYR A 211 2.91 7.30 12.88
CA TYR A 211 1.72 8.02 13.34
C TYR A 211 0.62 7.04 13.69
N THR A 212 -0.12 7.30 14.76
CA THR A 212 -1.32 6.53 15.13
C THR A 212 -2.43 7.46 15.60
N GLY A 213 -3.68 7.05 15.42
CA GLY A 213 -4.82 7.79 15.92
C GLY A 213 -6.15 7.23 15.45
N VAL A 214 -7.24 7.81 15.95
CA VAL A 214 -8.60 7.44 15.56
C VAL A 214 -9.19 8.56 14.73
N LEU A 215 -9.66 8.21 13.53
CA LEU A 215 -10.45 9.12 12.70
C LEU A 215 -11.94 8.78 12.82
N SER A 216 -12.78 9.80 12.87
CA SER A 216 -14.24 9.69 12.94
C SER A 216 -14.85 10.25 11.66
N ALA A 217 -15.61 9.42 10.95
CA ALA A 217 -16.33 9.79 9.75
C ALA A 217 -17.83 9.94 10.05
N THR A 218 -18.41 11.06 9.62
CA THR A 218 -19.87 11.26 9.56
C THR A 218 -20.24 11.62 8.14
N TYR A 219 -21.29 11.01 7.60
CA TYR A 219 -21.75 11.27 6.24
C TYR A 219 -23.27 11.17 6.14
N SER A 220 -23.90 12.20 5.57
CA SER A 220 -25.32 12.22 5.23
C SER A 220 -25.55 13.00 3.93
N THR A 221 -26.32 12.41 2.99
CA THR A 221 -26.89 13.08 1.81
C THR A 221 -26.00 14.15 1.17
N GLY A 222 -24.83 13.75 0.65
CA GLY A 222 -23.95 14.65 -0.12
C GLY A 222 -22.91 15.40 0.72
N ALA A 223 -23.03 15.41 2.05
CA ALA A 223 -22.09 16.10 2.93
C ALA A 223 -21.53 15.13 3.99
N GLY A 224 -20.25 15.27 4.29
CA GLY A 224 -19.64 14.54 5.39
C GLY A 224 -18.33 15.13 5.84
N SER A 225 -17.89 14.70 7.01
CA SER A 225 -16.65 15.13 7.62
C SER A 225 -15.85 13.94 8.11
N LEU A 226 -14.54 14.03 7.96
CA LEU A 226 -13.55 13.13 8.56
C LEU A 226 -12.76 13.96 9.57
N THR A 227 -12.80 13.61 10.85
CA THR A 227 -12.14 14.38 11.91
C THR A 227 -11.29 13.48 12.79
N GLY A 228 -10.35 14.07 13.51
CA GLY A 228 -9.42 13.35 14.37
C GLY A 228 -8.00 13.84 14.20
N THR A 229 -7.09 13.17 14.89
CA THR A 229 -5.68 13.53 14.92
C THR A 229 -4.84 12.27 14.88
N LEU A 230 -3.79 12.25 14.07
CA LEU A 230 -2.74 11.24 14.14
C LEU A 230 -1.50 11.84 14.83
N ALA A 231 -0.94 11.14 15.81
CA ALA A 231 0.22 11.58 16.56
C ALA A 231 1.38 10.59 16.42
N ARG A 232 2.61 11.11 16.42
CA ARG A 232 3.86 10.35 16.43
C ARG A 232 4.81 11.00 17.42
N SER A 233 5.49 10.18 18.22
CA SER A 233 6.49 10.69 19.17
C SER A 233 7.58 11.48 18.45
N GLY A 234 7.89 12.68 18.96
CA GLY A 234 8.90 13.57 18.38
C GLY A 234 8.48 14.28 17.10
N SER A 235 7.19 14.32 16.75
CA SER A 235 6.70 15.03 15.56
C SER A 235 5.41 15.82 15.84
N ALA A 236 5.16 16.84 15.02
CA ALA A 236 3.86 17.52 15.03
C ALA A 236 2.74 16.55 14.64
N SER A 237 1.59 16.68 15.27
CA SER A 237 0.42 15.84 14.97
C SER A 237 -0.27 16.27 13.68
N LEU A 238 -0.87 15.31 12.97
CA LEU A 238 -1.64 15.53 11.75
C LEU A 238 -3.11 15.74 12.12
N ASN A 239 -3.65 16.93 11.89
CA ASN A 239 -5.02 17.28 12.24
C ASN A 239 -5.94 17.21 11.02
N PHE A 240 -7.01 16.42 11.12
CA PHE A 240 -7.99 16.20 10.06
C PHE A 240 -9.15 17.23 10.08
N ALA A 241 -9.06 18.29 10.88
CA ALA A 241 -10.06 19.35 10.90
C ALA A 241 -10.38 19.86 9.48
N ASN A 242 -11.68 20.11 9.23
CA ASN A 242 -12.20 20.60 7.95
C ASN A 242 -11.93 19.67 6.74
N THR A 243 -11.72 18.36 6.98
CA THR A 243 -11.67 17.37 5.90
C THR A 243 -13.09 16.96 5.51
N ASN A 244 -13.48 17.29 4.28
CA ASN A 244 -14.82 17.01 3.76
C ASN A 244 -14.84 15.68 3.01
N ILE A 245 -15.92 14.92 3.17
CA ILE A 245 -16.16 13.66 2.46
C ILE A 245 -17.15 13.90 1.32
N SER A 246 -16.81 13.43 0.12
CA SER A 246 -17.64 13.49 -1.08
C SER A 246 -18.47 12.22 -1.25
N SER A 247 -19.55 12.28 -2.04
CA SER A 247 -20.45 11.14 -2.29
C SER A 247 -19.79 9.93 -2.93
N ASN A 248 -18.72 10.14 -3.68
CA ASN A 248 -17.90 9.10 -4.33
C ASN A 248 -16.77 8.56 -3.43
N GLY A 249 -16.87 8.77 -2.11
CA GLY A 249 -15.92 8.28 -1.12
C GLY A 249 -14.56 8.95 -1.12
N SER A 250 -14.28 9.94 -1.97
CA SER A 250 -13.07 10.74 -1.81
C SER A 250 -13.23 11.72 -0.66
N PHE A 251 -12.14 12.03 0.03
CA PHE A 251 -12.12 13.08 1.04
C PHE A 251 -10.92 14.00 0.85
N ALA A 252 -11.09 15.28 1.20
CA ALA A 252 -10.02 16.27 1.12
C ALA A 252 -10.28 17.45 2.06
N ASN A 253 -9.22 18.14 2.48
CA ASN A 253 -9.32 19.44 3.16
C ASN A 253 -8.93 20.60 2.22
N ALA A 254 -9.06 21.82 2.72
CA ALA A 254 -8.66 23.01 1.97
C ALA A 254 -7.18 22.94 1.57
N GLY A 255 -6.88 23.27 0.31
CA GLY A 255 -5.52 23.22 -0.24
C GLY A 255 -5.02 21.81 -0.56
N ASN A 256 -5.85 20.76 -0.42
CA ASN A 256 -5.48 19.36 -0.68
C ASN A 256 -4.24 18.91 0.12
N VAL A 257 -4.10 19.42 1.35
CA VAL A 257 -3.06 18.99 2.28
C VAL A 257 -3.34 17.56 2.71
N ILE A 258 -4.58 17.25 3.05
CA ILE A 258 -5.07 15.89 3.28
C ILE A 258 -5.95 15.52 2.10
N THR A 259 -5.68 14.37 1.49
CA THR A 259 -6.53 13.77 0.46
C THR A 259 -6.58 12.25 0.63
N GLY A 260 -7.65 11.60 0.21
CA GLY A 260 -7.75 10.15 0.23
C GLY A 260 -9.07 9.61 -0.26
N GLN A 261 -9.29 8.32 -0.02
CA GLN A 261 -10.42 7.54 -0.52
C GLN A 261 -10.89 6.53 0.53
N PHE A 262 -12.21 6.38 0.66
CA PHE A 262 -12.86 5.24 1.32
C PHE A 262 -12.97 4.05 0.36
N TYR A 263 -12.87 2.84 0.91
CA TYR A 263 -12.90 1.58 0.18
C TYR A 263 -13.93 0.61 0.77
N GLY A 264 -14.49 -0.23 -0.09
CA GLY A 264 -15.56 -1.15 0.22
C GLY A 264 -16.95 -0.51 0.15
N ALA A 265 -17.97 -1.34 -0.06
CA ALA A 265 -19.36 -0.88 -0.20
C ALA A 265 -19.89 -0.15 1.05
N GLN A 266 -19.36 -0.46 2.24
CA GLN A 266 -19.77 0.16 3.51
C GLN A 266 -18.70 1.09 4.10
N ALA A 267 -17.77 1.58 3.25
CA ALA A 267 -16.61 2.36 3.68
C ALA A 267 -15.83 1.64 4.78
N ASN A 268 -15.52 0.36 4.59
CA ASN A 268 -14.89 -0.49 5.60
C ASN A 268 -13.43 -0.13 5.86
N ALA A 269 -12.78 0.55 4.92
CA ALA A 269 -11.41 0.99 5.01
C ALA A 269 -11.23 2.39 4.41
N LEU A 270 -10.17 3.07 4.80
CA LEU A 270 -9.72 4.31 4.18
C LEU A 270 -8.21 4.30 4.02
N ALA A 271 -7.73 5.04 3.02
CA ALA A 271 -6.33 5.40 2.90
C ALA A 271 -6.19 6.76 2.24
N GLY A 272 -5.04 7.41 2.46
CA GLY A 272 -4.78 8.75 1.97
C GLY A 272 -3.36 9.21 2.23
N ILE A 273 -3.14 10.50 1.94
CA ILE A 273 -1.88 11.20 2.14
C ILE A 273 -2.12 12.53 2.83
N HIS A 274 -1.11 12.94 3.59
CA HIS A 274 -0.92 14.27 4.14
C HIS A 274 0.34 14.86 3.52
N LYS A 275 0.21 15.98 2.80
CA LYS A 275 1.34 16.76 2.29
C LYS A 275 1.98 17.54 3.43
N GLY A 276 3.24 17.24 3.70
CA GLY A 276 4.00 17.79 4.80
C GLY A 276 4.42 19.25 4.60
N GLY A 277 5.30 19.72 5.49
CA GLY A 277 5.76 21.10 5.53
C GLY A 277 6.81 21.42 4.45
N ALA A 278 8.08 21.48 4.85
CA ALA A 278 9.14 22.17 4.10
C ALA A 278 9.62 21.41 2.85
N GLY A 279 9.31 20.11 2.74
CA GLY A 279 9.63 19.30 1.57
C GLY A 279 8.89 17.97 1.57
N THR A 280 9.05 17.20 0.49
CA THR A 280 8.34 15.94 0.30
C THR A 280 8.68 14.89 1.36
N GLN A 281 9.84 14.99 2.00
CA GLN A 281 10.26 14.11 3.11
C GLN A 281 9.35 14.20 4.34
N ASP A 282 8.53 15.26 4.45
CA ASP A 282 7.54 15.43 5.53
C ASP A 282 6.17 14.83 5.17
N ASP A 283 6.00 14.35 3.94
CA ASP A 283 4.75 13.75 3.49
C ASP A 283 4.48 12.44 4.23
N VAL A 284 3.21 12.21 4.59
CA VAL A 284 2.77 11.03 5.34
C VAL A 284 1.71 10.31 4.55
N ALA A 285 1.85 9.00 4.33
CA ALA A 285 0.75 8.17 3.86
C ALA A 285 0.07 7.50 5.04
N PHE A 286 -1.25 7.36 5.01
CA PHE A 286 -2.00 6.74 6.11
C PHE A 286 -3.09 5.81 5.60
N GLY A 287 -3.47 4.85 6.45
CA GLY A 287 -4.56 3.93 6.19
C GLY A 287 -5.11 3.32 7.47
N GLY A 288 -6.37 2.90 7.41
CA GLY A 288 -7.04 2.29 8.56
C GLY A 288 -8.32 1.57 8.20
N ALA A 289 -8.66 0.59 9.03
CA ALA A 289 -9.91 -0.16 8.96
C ALA A 289 -10.93 0.44 9.92
N ARG A 290 -12.21 0.26 9.59
CA ARG A 290 -13.32 0.63 10.47
C ARG A 290 -13.37 -0.30 11.69
N GLN A 291 -13.66 0.27 12.86
CA GLN A 291 -13.92 -0.45 14.12
C GLN A 291 -15.21 -1.29 14.07
#